data_AF-A0A1F8F0H5-F1
#
_entry.id   AF-A0A1F8F0H5-F1
#
_cell.length_a   1.000
_cell.length_b   1.000
_cell.length_c   1.000
_cell.angle_alpha   90.00
_cell.angle_beta   90.00
_cell.angle_gamma   90.00
#
_symmetry.space_group_name_H-M   'P 1'
#
loop_
_entity.id
_entity.type
_entity.pdbx_description
1 polymer ?
#
loop_
_entity_poly.entity_id
_entity_poly.type
_entity_poly.pdbx_seq_one_letter_code
_entity_poly.pdbx_strand_id
1 'polypeptide(L)'
;MSSYLEKYKENIAIEMRKRGFSYSEIENRIHIPRSTLSYWLKNIKLTPEQIKKLNDKRIEIAKANALKKISKTSKMIKEIKNSSSQDLKEVSKKELWLMGIILYWKNGNKNDLRKGVHFSSSDPNLIKLFLKWLREAGNIKNNEIKFNIFIKQKSKDKRPAQEAIAYWSKVAGFPKDCFLNVYYQKGGRKKESNRGFLRVKVAQSSMLARQIAGWIEGIKNITNLS
;
A
#
# COMPACT_ATOMS: atom_id res chain seq x y z
N MET A 1 -62.68 2.92 -13.77
CA MET A 1 -61.44 3.47 -14.39
C MET A 1 -60.17 2.71 -14.01
N SER A 2 -60.00 2.22 -12.77
CA SER A 2 -58.76 1.54 -12.33
C SER A 2 -58.38 0.29 -13.15
N SER A 3 -59.35 -0.60 -13.44
CA SER A 3 -59.08 -1.89 -14.13
C SER A 3 -58.62 -1.74 -15.60
N TYR A 4 -59.13 -0.75 -16.33
CA TYR A 4 -58.73 -0.52 -17.73
C TYR A 4 -57.30 0.01 -17.84
N LEU A 5 -56.91 0.90 -16.94
CA LEU A 5 -55.57 1.46 -16.91
C LEU A 5 -54.53 0.39 -16.52
N GLU A 6 -54.89 -0.49 -15.59
CA GLU A 6 -54.04 -1.61 -15.19
C GLU A 6 -53.83 -2.60 -16.35
N LYS A 7 -54.90 -3.00 -17.03
CA LYS A 7 -54.84 -3.87 -18.21
C LYS A 7 -54.03 -3.25 -19.36
N TYR A 8 -54.14 -1.93 -19.53
CA TYR A 8 -53.33 -1.20 -20.52
C TYR A 8 -51.84 -1.25 -20.18
N LYS A 9 -51.46 -1.03 -18.92
CA LYS A 9 -50.07 -1.13 -18.46
C LYS A 9 -49.52 -2.56 -18.54
N GLU A 10 -50.35 -3.56 -18.26
CA GLU A 10 -49.99 -4.97 -18.43
C GLU A 10 -49.64 -5.31 -19.89
N ASN A 11 -50.49 -4.90 -20.84
CA ASN A 11 -50.23 -5.11 -22.26
C ASN A 11 -48.92 -4.44 -22.72
N ILE A 12 -48.64 -3.21 -22.25
CA ILE A 12 -47.37 -2.54 -22.54
C ILE A 12 -46.19 -3.32 -21.95
N ALA A 13 -46.31 -3.81 -20.72
CA ALA A 13 -45.25 -4.61 -20.09
C ALA A 13 -44.96 -5.90 -20.86
N ILE A 14 -46.00 -6.60 -21.34
CA ILE A 14 -45.89 -7.81 -22.16
C ILE A 14 -45.16 -7.51 -23.47
N GLU A 15 -45.57 -6.47 -24.19
CA GLU A 15 -44.96 -6.08 -25.46
C GLU A 15 -43.50 -5.66 -25.29
N MET A 16 -43.19 -4.89 -24.25
CA MET A 16 -41.81 -4.57 -23.90
C MET A 16 -41.01 -5.84 -23.56
N ARG A 17 -41.57 -6.77 -22.79
CA ARG A 17 -40.85 -7.99 -22.42
C ARG A 17 -40.55 -8.86 -23.65
N LYS A 18 -41.51 -9.05 -24.56
CA LYS A 18 -41.31 -9.77 -25.83
C LYS A 18 -40.21 -9.15 -26.70
N ARG A 19 -40.07 -7.83 -26.67
CA ARG A 19 -39.00 -7.10 -27.37
C ARG A 19 -37.62 -7.24 -26.68
N GLY A 20 -37.53 -7.93 -25.55
CA GLY A 20 -36.27 -8.23 -24.86
C GLY A 20 -35.89 -7.24 -23.76
N PHE A 21 -36.80 -6.36 -23.33
CA PHE A 21 -36.53 -5.44 -22.22
C PHE A 21 -36.45 -6.17 -20.87
N SER A 22 -35.58 -5.72 -19.98
CA SER A 22 -35.47 -6.21 -18.60
C SER A 22 -36.60 -5.70 -17.71
N TYR A 23 -36.84 -6.38 -16.59
CA TYR A 23 -37.83 -5.96 -15.60
C TYR A 23 -37.56 -4.55 -15.08
N SER A 24 -36.29 -4.21 -14.81
CA SER A 24 -35.92 -2.86 -14.36
C SER A 24 -36.21 -1.78 -15.41
N GLU A 25 -36.04 -2.07 -16.71
CA GLU A 25 -36.35 -1.11 -17.77
C GLU A 25 -37.85 -0.92 -17.95
N ILE A 26 -38.64 -1.99 -17.80
CA ILE A 26 -40.10 -1.93 -17.84
C ILE A 26 -40.60 -1.14 -16.62
N GLU A 27 -40.15 -1.49 -15.42
CA GLU A 27 -40.45 -0.81 -14.15
C GLU A 27 -40.19 0.70 -14.24
N ASN A 28 -39.00 1.11 -14.71
CA ASN A 28 -38.65 2.53 -14.86
C ASN A 28 -39.50 3.27 -15.89
N ARG A 29 -40.08 2.58 -16.88
CA ARG A 29 -40.87 3.21 -17.95
C ARG A 29 -42.34 3.36 -17.59
N ILE A 30 -42.94 2.35 -16.98
CA ILE A 30 -44.38 2.33 -16.67
C ILE A 30 -44.70 2.53 -15.17
N HIS A 31 -43.67 2.60 -14.33
CA HIS A 31 -43.75 2.85 -12.88
C HIS A 31 -44.66 1.85 -12.17
N ILE A 32 -44.48 0.55 -12.47
CA ILE A 32 -45.21 -0.55 -11.84
C ILE A 32 -44.25 -1.37 -10.97
N PRO A 33 -44.64 -1.74 -9.73
CA PRO A 33 -43.79 -2.52 -8.85
C PRO A 33 -43.32 -3.83 -9.49
N ARG A 34 -42.07 -4.21 -9.20
CA ARG A 34 -41.48 -5.45 -9.69
C ARG A 34 -42.26 -6.71 -9.35
N SER A 35 -42.94 -6.75 -8.20
CA SER A 35 -43.81 -7.87 -7.79
C SER A 35 -44.95 -8.08 -8.79
N THR A 36 -45.60 -7.01 -9.22
CA THR A 36 -46.68 -7.03 -10.23
C THR A 36 -46.15 -7.44 -11.61
N LEU A 37 -45.00 -6.89 -12.02
CA LEU A 37 -44.35 -7.31 -13.27
C LEU A 37 -43.97 -8.80 -13.27
N SER A 38 -43.51 -9.33 -12.13
CA SER A 38 -43.19 -10.76 -11.97
C SER A 38 -44.41 -11.64 -12.25
N TYR A 39 -45.57 -11.23 -11.72
CA TYR A 39 -46.83 -11.92 -11.95
C TYR A 39 -47.25 -11.86 -13.43
N TRP A 40 -47.34 -10.67 -14.03
CA TRP A 40 -47.77 -10.48 -15.42
C TRP A 40 -46.86 -11.16 -16.45
N LEU A 41 -45.56 -11.15 -16.22
CA LEU A 41 -44.57 -11.58 -17.21
C LEU A 41 -44.07 -13.01 -17.00
N LYS A 42 -44.61 -13.74 -16.00
CA LYS A 42 -44.17 -15.08 -15.58
C LYS A 42 -44.02 -16.08 -16.73
N ASN A 43 -44.93 -16.02 -17.70
CA ASN A 43 -45.02 -17.00 -18.80
C ASN A 43 -44.24 -16.58 -20.05
N ILE A 44 -43.59 -15.41 -20.07
CA ILE A 44 -42.87 -14.90 -21.24
C ILE A 44 -41.41 -15.34 -21.19
N LYS A 45 -41.02 -16.22 -22.13
CA LYS A 45 -39.64 -16.66 -22.32
C LYS A 45 -38.91 -15.75 -23.31
N LEU A 46 -37.71 -15.32 -22.96
CA LEU A 46 -36.83 -14.59 -23.87
C LEU A 46 -36.01 -15.56 -24.73
N THR A 47 -35.59 -15.09 -25.92
CA THR A 47 -34.67 -15.86 -26.77
C THR A 47 -33.24 -15.86 -26.18
N PRO A 48 -32.39 -16.85 -26.54
CA PRO A 48 -30.99 -16.88 -26.10
C PRO A 48 -30.22 -15.59 -26.44
N GLU A 49 -30.49 -14.98 -27.59
CA GLU A 49 -29.88 -13.72 -28.02
C GLU A 49 -30.31 -12.54 -27.15
N GLN A 50 -31.58 -12.45 -26.80
CA GLN A 50 -32.10 -11.42 -25.90
C GLN A 50 -31.50 -11.57 -24.49
N ILE A 51 -31.38 -12.79 -23.99
CA ILE A 51 -30.73 -13.09 -22.70
C ILE A 51 -29.25 -12.67 -22.75
N LYS A 52 -28.52 -13.02 -23.81
CA LYS A 52 -27.12 -12.62 -24.01
C LYS A 52 -26.99 -11.10 -24.01
N LYS A 53 -27.81 -10.38 -24.79
CA LYS A 53 -27.81 -8.90 -24.83
C LYS A 53 -28.05 -8.28 -23.45
N LEU A 54 -28.98 -8.81 -22.66
CA LEU A 54 -29.23 -8.33 -21.30
C LEU A 54 -28.03 -8.61 -20.38
N ASN A 55 -27.38 -9.76 -20.50
CA ASN A 55 -26.19 -10.09 -19.72
C ASN A 55 -24.99 -9.23 -20.10
N ASP A 56 -24.74 -9.01 -21.39
CA ASP A 56 -23.66 -8.15 -21.88
C ASP A 56 -23.86 -6.71 -21.37
N LYS A 57 -25.08 -6.18 -21.47
CA LYS A 57 -25.43 -4.87 -20.90
C LYS A 57 -25.19 -4.79 -19.40
N ARG A 58 -25.53 -5.84 -18.64
CA ARG A 58 -25.24 -5.91 -17.19
C ARG A 58 -23.75 -5.89 -16.91
N ILE A 59 -22.96 -6.62 -17.70
CA ILE A 59 -21.49 -6.66 -17.57
C ILE A 59 -20.89 -5.29 -17.88
N GLU A 60 -21.34 -4.62 -18.94
CA GLU A 60 -20.89 -3.27 -19.29
C GLU A 60 -21.19 -2.25 -18.20
N ILE A 61 -22.42 -2.26 -17.65
CA ILE A 61 -22.80 -1.40 -16.53
C ILE A 61 -21.94 -1.71 -15.30
N ALA A 62 -21.71 -2.99 -15.00
CA ALA A 62 -20.86 -3.39 -13.87
C ALA A 62 -19.42 -2.90 -14.05
N LYS A 63 -18.85 -3.01 -15.27
CA LYS A 63 -17.52 -2.49 -15.61
C LYS A 63 -17.47 -0.97 -15.47
N ALA A 64 -18.45 -0.24 -16.00
CA ALA A 64 -18.53 1.21 -15.90
C ALA A 64 -18.62 1.67 -14.43
N ASN A 65 -19.45 1.01 -13.63
CA ASN A 65 -19.57 1.27 -12.20
C ASN A 65 -18.28 0.97 -11.43
N ALA A 66 -17.58 -0.11 -11.78
CA ALA A 66 -16.28 -0.44 -11.20
C ALA A 66 -15.25 0.65 -11.52
N LEU A 67 -15.16 1.10 -12.78
CA LEU A 67 -14.26 2.19 -13.18
C LEU A 67 -14.59 3.50 -12.45
N LYS A 68 -15.88 3.85 -12.33
CA LYS A 68 -16.33 5.02 -11.56
C LYS A 68 -15.93 4.91 -10.09
N LYS A 69 -16.07 3.73 -9.47
CA LYS A 69 -15.65 3.48 -8.09
C LYS A 69 -14.14 3.63 -7.95
N ILE A 70 -13.34 3.02 -8.85
CA ILE A 70 -11.88 3.14 -8.85
C ILE A 70 -11.45 4.61 -8.95
N SER A 71 -12.03 5.36 -9.89
CA SER A 71 -11.73 6.79 -10.06
C SER A 71 -12.11 7.61 -8.82
N LYS A 72 -13.30 7.39 -8.24
CA LYS A 72 -13.75 8.08 -7.03
C LYS A 72 -12.84 7.77 -5.84
N THR A 73 -12.52 6.50 -5.63
CA THR A 73 -11.61 6.06 -4.57
C THR A 73 -10.21 6.61 -4.77
N SER A 74 -9.68 6.63 -6.00
CA SER A 74 -8.37 7.21 -6.29
C SER A 74 -8.32 8.71 -5.99
N LYS A 75 -9.39 9.46 -6.33
CA LYS A 75 -9.50 10.89 -6.03
C LYS A 75 -9.53 11.12 -4.52
N MET A 76 -10.37 10.37 -3.79
CA MET A 76 -10.47 10.43 -2.34
C MET A 76 -9.14 10.08 -1.65
N ILE A 77 -8.43 9.04 -2.10
CA ILE A 77 -7.11 8.68 -1.58
C ILE A 77 -6.11 9.83 -1.77
N LYS A 78 -6.13 10.48 -2.95
CA LYS A 78 -5.24 11.62 -3.22
C LYS A 78 -5.57 12.81 -2.33
N GLU A 79 -6.86 13.12 -2.16
CA GLU A 79 -7.32 14.19 -1.27
C GLU A 79 -6.90 13.94 0.18
N ILE A 80 -7.17 12.75 0.72
CA ILE A 80 -6.78 12.38 2.10
C ILE A 80 -5.26 12.46 2.26
N LYS A 81 -4.49 11.91 1.31
CA LYS A 81 -3.02 11.98 1.38
C LYS A 81 -2.53 13.42 1.37
N ASN A 82 -3.11 14.28 0.52
CA ASN A 82 -2.72 15.67 0.44
C ASN A 82 -3.08 16.41 1.72
N SER A 83 -4.32 16.29 2.22
CA SER A 83 -4.75 16.96 3.45
C SER A 83 -3.94 16.49 4.65
N SER A 84 -3.82 15.18 4.87
CA SER A 84 -3.10 14.63 6.02
C SER A 84 -1.59 14.86 5.96
N SER A 85 -1.02 15.08 4.76
CA SER A 85 0.39 15.49 4.66
C SER A 85 0.64 16.89 5.22
N GLN A 86 -0.37 17.75 5.27
CA GLN A 86 -0.26 19.11 5.80
C GLN A 86 -0.41 19.16 7.33
N ASP A 87 -0.93 18.10 7.96
CA ASP A 87 -1.03 17.99 9.42
C ASP A 87 0.37 17.95 10.06
N LEU A 88 1.37 17.45 9.33
CA LEU A 88 2.77 17.41 9.72
C LEU A 88 3.54 18.55 9.04
N LYS A 89 3.58 19.72 9.68
CA LYS A 89 4.32 20.89 9.17
C LYS A 89 5.83 20.74 9.34
N GLU A 90 6.25 20.48 10.58
CA GLU A 90 7.65 20.35 10.95
C GLU A 90 7.84 19.16 11.89
N VAL A 91 9.05 18.62 11.91
CA VAL A 91 9.44 17.56 12.85
C VAL A 91 10.46 18.17 13.81
N SER A 92 10.05 18.38 15.05
CA SER A 92 10.91 18.85 16.13
C SER A 92 12.02 17.84 16.42
N LYS A 93 13.09 18.29 17.09
CA LYS A 93 14.18 17.41 17.52
C LYS A 93 13.70 16.27 18.42
N LYS A 94 12.70 16.52 19.28
CA LYS A 94 12.09 15.52 20.17
C LYS A 94 11.30 14.47 19.39
N GLU A 95 10.50 14.90 18.41
CA GLU A 95 9.75 13.98 17.54
C GLU A 95 10.70 13.14 16.70
N LEU A 96 11.73 13.74 16.09
CA LEU A 96 12.75 13.01 15.36
C LEU A 96 13.43 11.96 16.26
N TRP A 97 13.84 12.36 17.47
CA TRP A 97 14.43 11.46 18.46
C TRP A 97 13.52 10.26 18.75
N LEU A 98 12.23 10.49 19.01
CA LEU A 98 11.25 9.44 19.26
C LEU A 98 11.04 8.54 18.04
N MET A 99 10.93 9.12 16.83
CA MET A 99 10.78 8.37 15.58
C MET A 99 11.94 7.38 15.38
N GLY A 100 13.17 7.78 15.67
CA GLY A 100 14.33 6.88 15.55
C GLY A 100 14.34 5.76 16.59
N ILE A 101 13.88 6.03 17.82
CA ILE A 101 13.72 4.98 18.84
C ILE A 101 12.70 3.93 18.38
N ILE A 102 11.52 4.38 17.93
CA ILE A 102 10.47 3.47 17.45
C ILE A 102 10.94 2.69 16.21
N LEU A 103 11.65 3.36 15.30
CA LEU A 103 12.21 2.71 14.10
C LEU A 103 13.24 1.63 14.47
N TYR A 104 14.11 1.91 15.45
CA TYR A 104 15.06 0.95 15.99
C TYR A 104 14.37 -0.22 16.68
N TRP A 105 13.36 0.06 17.52
CA TRP A 105 12.60 -0.94 18.26
C TRP A 105 11.88 -1.92 17.31
N LYS A 106 11.18 -1.40 16.29
CA LYS A 106 10.46 -2.21 15.28
C LYS A 106 11.38 -3.20 14.56
N ASN A 107 12.64 -2.83 14.32
CA ASN A 107 13.56 -3.63 13.52
C ASN A 107 14.02 -4.94 14.19
N GLY A 108 13.57 -5.25 15.42
CA GLY A 108 13.74 -6.57 16.03
C GLY A 108 15.13 -6.84 16.61
N ASN A 109 15.81 -5.77 16.99
CA ASN A 109 17.22 -5.69 17.41
C ASN A 109 17.52 -6.31 18.80
N LYS A 110 16.95 -7.48 19.12
CA LYS A 110 17.06 -8.12 20.45
C LYS A 110 18.51 -8.52 20.83
N ASN A 111 19.40 -8.69 19.86
CA ASN A 111 20.81 -9.05 20.08
C ASN A 111 21.78 -7.84 20.00
N ASP A 112 21.25 -6.62 19.95
CA ASP A 112 22.03 -5.43 19.56
C ASP A 112 22.73 -4.75 20.75
N LEU A 113 22.35 -5.07 22.00
CA LEU A 113 23.01 -4.52 23.19
C LEU A 113 24.53 -4.74 23.19
N ARG A 114 24.99 -5.85 22.61
CA ARG A 114 26.42 -6.16 22.43
C ARG A 114 26.96 -5.76 21.05
N LYS A 115 26.13 -5.83 20.01
CA LYS A 115 26.55 -5.60 18.61
C LYS A 115 26.51 -4.13 18.19
N GLY A 116 25.95 -3.27 19.04
CA GLY A 116 25.76 -1.85 18.76
C GLY A 116 24.54 -1.59 17.88
N VAL A 117 24.33 -0.32 17.58
CA VAL A 117 23.20 0.18 16.80
C VAL A 117 23.34 -0.20 15.33
N HIS A 118 22.34 -0.91 14.81
CA HIS A 118 22.18 -1.10 13.38
C HIS A 118 20.72 -1.04 12.91
N PHE A 119 20.54 -0.67 11.66
CA PHE A 119 19.24 -0.62 11.01
C PHE A 119 19.36 -1.15 9.58
N SER A 120 18.42 -2.00 9.15
CA SER A 120 18.43 -2.56 7.80
C SER A 120 17.10 -2.28 7.11
N SER A 121 17.13 -1.76 5.88
CA SER A 121 15.91 -1.52 5.10
C SER A 121 16.19 -1.52 3.60
N SER A 122 15.21 -1.99 2.81
CA SER A 122 15.18 -1.79 1.36
C SER A 122 14.50 -0.47 0.97
N ASP A 123 13.83 0.20 1.91
CA ASP A 123 13.19 1.50 1.69
C ASP A 123 14.23 2.64 1.83
N PRO A 124 14.51 3.41 0.76
CA PRO A 124 15.48 4.50 0.80
C PRO A 124 15.08 5.65 1.73
N ASN A 125 13.78 5.90 1.94
CA ASN A 125 13.33 6.97 2.81
C ASN A 125 13.53 6.61 4.28
N LEU A 126 13.35 5.35 4.66
CA LEU A 126 13.68 4.87 6.01
C LEU A 126 15.18 4.91 6.29
N ILE A 127 16.02 4.59 5.30
CA ILE A 127 17.47 4.77 5.41
C ILE A 127 17.83 6.23 5.65
N LYS A 128 17.28 7.15 4.86
CA LYS A 128 17.52 8.60 5.03
C LYS A 128 17.06 9.10 6.39
N LEU A 129 15.88 8.68 6.84
CA LEU A 129 15.34 9.04 8.15
C LEU A 129 16.25 8.54 9.28
N PHE A 130 16.70 7.29 9.21
CA PHE A 130 17.60 6.73 10.21
C PHE A 130 18.94 7.46 10.25
N LEU A 131 19.52 7.79 9.09
CA LEU A 131 20.76 8.60 9.02
C LEU A 131 20.56 10.02 9.56
N LYS A 132 19.40 10.65 9.29
CA LYS A 132 19.04 11.96 9.87
C LYS A 132 18.98 11.88 11.40
N TRP A 133 18.31 10.86 11.92
CA TRP A 133 18.21 10.62 13.37
C TRP A 133 19.59 10.41 14.02
N LEU A 134 20.45 9.58 13.41
CA LEU A 134 21.81 9.36 13.92
C LEU A 134 22.60 10.67 14.06
N ARG A 135 22.50 11.56 13.06
CA ARG A 135 23.21 12.85 13.07
C ARG A 135 22.62 13.84 14.06
N GLU A 136 21.31 14.05 14.02
CA GLU A 136 20.66 15.16 14.73
C GLU A 136 20.27 14.83 16.18
N ALA A 137 19.82 13.59 16.42
CA ALA A 137 19.41 13.13 17.75
C ALA A 137 20.49 12.30 18.44
N GLY A 138 21.23 11.49 17.67
CA GLY A 138 22.31 10.65 18.18
C GLY A 138 23.70 11.32 18.24
N ASN A 139 23.86 12.50 17.63
CA ASN A 139 25.15 13.21 17.50
C ASN A 139 26.30 12.33 16.94
N ILE A 140 25.98 11.39 16.05
CA ILE A 140 26.92 10.45 15.46
C ILE A 140 27.60 11.07 14.23
N LYS A 141 28.93 11.01 14.19
CA LYS A 141 29.73 11.52 13.06
C LYS A 141 29.68 10.54 11.88
N ASN A 142 29.78 11.08 10.67
CA ASN A 142 29.73 10.27 9.45
C ASN A 142 30.79 9.16 9.38
N ASN A 143 31.99 9.36 9.95
CA ASN A 143 33.06 8.37 9.97
C ASN A 143 32.77 7.15 10.86
N GLU A 144 31.87 7.29 11.84
CA GLU A 144 31.39 6.22 12.72
C GLU A 144 30.33 5.35 12.03
N ILE A 145 29.73 5.84 10.94
CA ILE A 145 28.67 5.15 10.21
C ILE A 145 29.28 4.21 9.16
N LYS A 146 28.91 2.93 9.22
CA LYS A 146 29.36 1.88 8.30
C LYS A 146 28.18 1.28 7.55
N PHE A 147 28.44 0.83 6.32
CA PHE A 147 27.41 0.32 5.43
C PHE A 147 27.71 -1.10 4.96
N ASN A 148 26.68 -1.94 4.97
CA ASN A 148 26.70 -3.26 4.38
C ASN A 148 25.51 -3.37 3.42
N ILE A 149 25.74 -3.73 2.16
CA ILE A 149 24.71 -3.98 1.16
C ILE A 149 24.44 -5.48 1.11
N PHE A 150 23.17 -5.87 1.12
CA PHE A 150 22.77 -7.27 0.98
C PHE A 150 21.92 -7.44 -0.27
N ILE A 151 22.44 -8.20 -1.24
CA ILE A 151 21.78 -8.48 -2.51
C ILE A 151 21.32 -9.93 -2.50
N LYS A 152 20.03 -10.14 -2.76
CA LYS A 152 19.51 -11.48 -3.02
C LYS A 152 19.66 -11.77 -4.50
N GLN A 153 20.30 -12.89 -4.85
CA GLN A 153 20.47 -13.28 -6.24
C GLN A 153 20.48 -14.79 -6.44
N LYS A 154 20.07 -15.22 -7.64
CA LYS A 154 20.17 -16.62 -8.09
C LYS A 154 21.49 -16.93 -8.81
N SER A 155 22.06 -15.96 -9.54
CA SER A 155 23.29 -16.10 -10.33
C SER A 155 24.52 -15.58 -9.57
N LYS A 156 25.75 -15.94 -9.98
CA LYS A 156 27.02 -15.44 -9.42
C LYS A 156 27.49 -14.11 -10.05
N ASP A 157 26.64 -13.45 -10.84
CA ASP A 157 26.97 -12.19 -11.51
C ASP A 157 27.32 -11.09 -10.49
N LYS A 158 28.40 -10.35 -10.75
CA LYS A 158 28.89 -9.25 -9.91
C LYS A 158 28.34 -7.88 -10.34
N ARG A 159 27.75 -7.75 -11.53
CA ARG A 159 27.13 -6.50 -12.04
C ARG A 159 26.11 -5.86 -11.06
N PRO A 160 25.28 -6.63 -10.33
CA PRO A 160 24.34 -6.06 -9.36
C PRO A 160 25.00 -5.25 -8.23
N ALA A 161 26.25 -5.55 -7.86
CA ALA A 161 26.92 -4.84 -6.76
C ALA A 161 27.24 -3.38 -7.10
N GLN A 162 27.74 -3.10 -8.31
CA GLN A 162 28.11 -1.73 -8.69
C GLN A 162 26.88 -0.82 -8.78
N GLU A 163 25.78 -1.33 -9.34
CA GLU A 163 24.49 -0.63 -9.38
C GLU A 163 23.95 -0.35 -7.96
N ALA A 164 24.02 -1.34 -7.07
CA ALA A 164 23.59 -1.18 -5.69
C ALA A 164 24.44 -0.16 -4.94
N ILE A 165 25.78 -0.19 -5.09
CA ILE A 165 26.69 0.78 -4.49
C ILE A 165 26.36 2.19 -4.98
N ALA A 166 26.23 2.40 -6.29
CA ALA A 166 25.91 3.71 -6.85
C ALA A 166 24.56 4.23 -6.35
N TYR A 167 23.55 3.35 -6.28
CA TYR A 167 22.23 3.69 -5.77
C TYR A 167 22.27 4.08 -4.28
N TRP A 168 22.85 3.24 -3.43
CA TRP A 168 22.86 3.46 -1.98
C TRP A 168 23.77 4.62 -1.57
N SER A 169 24.87 4.85 -2.30
CA SER A 169 25.71 6.05 -2.16
C SER A 169 24.88 7.32 -2.38
N LYS A 170 24.09 7.38 -3.46
CA LYS A 170 23.19 8.50 -3.74
C LYS A 170 22.08 8.65 -2.69
N VAL A 171 21.50 7.56 -2.23
CA VAL A 171 20.41 7.57 -1.23
C VAL A 171 20.91 8.06 0.13
N ALA A 172 22.04 7.53 0.59
CA ALA A 172 22.58 7.81 1.91
C ALA A 172 23.34 9.15 1.97
N GLY A 173 23.85 9.63 0.83
CA GLY A 173 24.70 10.82 0.75
C GLY A 173 26.13 10.56 1.22
N PHE A 174 26.67 9.36 0.95
CA PHE A 174 28.03 8.97 1.31
C PHE A 174 28.83 8.59 0.06
N PRO A 175 30.17 8.80 0.02
CA PRO A 175 31.02 8.33 -1.06
C PRO A 175 30.88 6.82 -1.29
N LYS A 176 31.09 6.36 -2.53
CA LYS A 176 31.01 4.93 -2.90
C LYS A 176 31.96 4.07 -2.06
N ASP A 177 33.11 4.63 -1.66
CA ASP A 177 34.13 3.94 -0.86
C ASP A 177 33.67 3.63 0.58
N CYS A 178 32.52 4.16 1.02
CA CYS A 178 31.91 3.76 2.28
C CYS A 178 31.11 2.44 2.18
N PHE A 179 30.86 1.94 0.96
CA PHE A 179 30.00 0.78 0.67
C PHE A 179 30.78 -0.44 0.18
N LEU A 180 31.92 -0.72 0.81
CA LEU A 180 32.82 -1.81 0.39
C LEU A 180 32.24 -3.20 0.65
N ASN A 181 31.34 -3.33 1.63
CA ASN A 181 30.82 -4.61 2.07
C ASN A 181 29.52 -4.97 1.35
N VAL A 182 29.61 -5.78 0.30
CA VAL A 182 28.45 -6.33 -0.43
C VAL A 182 28.35 -7.84 -0.18
N TYR A 183 27.20 -8.27 0.35
CA TYR A 183 26.91 -9.67 0.67
C TYR A 183 25.84 -10.22 -0.24
N TYR A 184 26.07 -11.43 -0.75
CA TYR A 184 25.12 -12.14 -1.60
C TYR A 184 24.39 -13.20 -0.82
N GLN A 185 23.06 -13.14 -0.83
CA GLN A 185 22.20 -14.14 -0.19
C GLN A 185 21.59 -15.05 -1.24
N LYS A 186 21.66 -16.37 -1.02
CA LYS A 186 20.99 -17.37 -1.85
C LYS A 186 19.49 -17.33 -1.56
N GLY A 187 18.69 -17.20 -2.62
CA GLY A 187 17.24 -17.29 -2.55
C GLY A 187 16.55 -15.97 -2.89
N GLY A 188 15.75 -15.99 -3.96
CA GLY A 188 15.02 -14.84 -4.46
C GLY A 188 13.86 -15.20 -5.39
N ARG A 189 12.71 -14.53 -5.25
CA ARG A 189 11.60 -14.62 -6.22
C ARG A 189 11.97 -13.82 -7.48
N LYS A 190 11.41 -14.17 -8.66
CA LYS A 190 11.72 -13.63 -10.01
C LYS A 190 11.66 -12.08 -10.17
N LYS A 191 11.30 -11.32 -9.13
CA LYS A 191 11.02 -9.88 -9.16
C LYS A 191 11.77 -9.10 -8.06
N GLU A 192 12.92 -9.59 -7.60
CA GLU A 192 13.71 -8.87 -6.60
C GLU A 192 14.43 -7.68 -7.22
N SER A 193 14.42 -6.54 -6.52
CA SER A 193 15.14 -5.35 -6.97
C SER A 193 16.64 -5.64 -6.95
N ASN A 194 17.33 -5.43 -8.08
CA ASN A 194 18.79 -5.59 -8.22
C ASN A 194 19.61 -4.78 -7.20
N ARG A 195 18.97 -3.86 -6.46
CA ARG A 195 19.59 -2.95 -5.49
C ARG A 195 19.75 -3.55 -4.08
N GLY A 196 19.07 -4.66 -3.78
CA GLY A 196 19.11 -5.27 -2.44
C GLY A 196 18.57 -4.38 -1.32
N PHE A 197 19.02 -4.61 -0.08
CA PHE A 197 18.75 -3.74 1.07
C PHE A 197 20.06 -3.25 1.70
N LEU A 198 19.99 -2.08 2.33
CA LEU A 198 21.12 -1.48 3.02
C LEU A 198 21.02 -1.72 4.52
N ARG A 199 22.13 -2.12 5.13
CA ARG A 199 22.32 -2.08 6.57
C ARG A 199 23.25 -0.93 6.93
N VAL A 200 22.74 -0.02 7.75
CA VAL A 200 23.50 1.03 8.42
C VAL A 200 23.93 0.51 9.79
N LYS A 201 25.20 0.67 10.14
CA LYS A 201 25.77 0.31 11.44
C LYS A 201 26.49 1.51 12.02
N VAL A 202 26.49 1.65 13.34
CA VAL A 202 27.31 2.63 14.04
C VAL A 202 28.46 1.90 14.74
N ALA A 203 29.69 2.27 14.45
CA ALA A 203 30.87 1.70 15.10
C ALA A 203 30.86 2.01 16.60
N GLN A 204 31.34 1.08 17.42
CA GLN A 204 31.52 1.26 18.88
C GLN A 204 30.26 1.75 19.65
N SER A 205 29.06 1.44 19.15
CA SER A 205 27.80 2.01 19.62
C SER A 205 27.03 1.16 20.63
N SER A 206 27.70 0.28 21.38
CA SER A 206 27.03 -0.60 22.35
C SER A 206 26.36 0.21 23.47
N MET A 207 26.98 1.31 23.92
CA MET A 207 26.40 2.21 24.92
C MET A 207 25.12 2.89 24.40
N LEU A 208 25.15 3.39 23.16
CA LEU A 208 23.97 3.97 22.54
C LEU A 208 22.84 2.93 22.39
N ALA A 209 23.16 1.69 22.02
CA ALA A 209 22.16 0.62 21.93
C ALA A 209 21.47 0.34 23.28
N ARG A 210 22.23 0.36 24.39
CA ARG A 210 21.68 0.23 25.76
C ARG A 210 20.82 1.43 26.14
N GLN A 211 21.26 2.64 25.79
CA GLN A 211 20.48 3.85 26.04
C GLN A 211 19.14 3.82 25.30
N ILE A 212 19.12 3.40 24.03
CA ILE A 212 17.88 3.21 23.28
C ILE A 212 16.98 2.17 23.93
N ALA A 213 17.54 1.05 24.42
CA ALA A 213 16.76 0.03 25.11
C ALA A 213 16.07 0.59 26.37
N GLY A 214 16.78 1.39 27.18
CA GLY A 214 16.19 2.08 28.33
C GLY A 214 15.06 3.05 27.92
N TRP A 215 15.22 3.78 26.82
CA TRP A 215 14.13 4.63 26.30
C TRP A 215 12.93 3.82 25.84
N ILE A 216 13.13 2.65 25.22
CA ILE A 216 12.04 1.75 24.82
C ILE A 216 11.28 1.25 26.04
N GLU A 217 11.97 0.86 27.11
CA GLU A 217 11.35 0.47 28.37
C GLU A 217 10.53 1.63 28.97
N GLY A 218 11.09 2.84 28.99
CA GLY A 218 10.36 4.03 29.41
C GLY A 218 9.08 4.26 28.60
N ILE A 219 9.12 4.11 27.27
CA ILE A 219 7.94 4.23 26.41
C ILE A 219 6.90 3.18 26.79
N LYS A 220 7.29 1.90 26.94
CA LYS A 220 6.36 0.83 27.31
C LYS A 220 5.66 1.12 28.63
N ASN A 221 6.41 1.58 29.62
CA ASN A 221 5.87 1.89 30.94
C ASN A 221 4.89 3.06 30.89
N ILE A 222 5.26 4.17 30.22
CA ILE A 222 4.41 5.37 30.10
C ILE A 222 3.12 5.06 29.30
N THR A 223 3.19 4.13 28.35
CA THR A 223 2.06 3.76 27.48
C THR A 223 1.29 2.52 27.96
N ASN A 224 1.61 1.97 29.14
CA ASN A 224 1.00 0.77 29.70
C ASN A 224 1.02 -0.44 28.74
N LEU A 225 2.12 -0.62 28.00
CA LEU A 225 2.32 -1.77 27.10
C LEU A 225 3.02 -2.97 27.79
N SER A 226 3.42 -2.80 29.04
CA SER A 226 4.12 -3.78 29.89
C SER A 226 3.16 -4.70 30.63
#